data_AF-A0A5R1YL38-F1
#
_entry.id   AF-A0A5R1YL38-F1
#
_cell.length_a   1.000
_cell.length_b   1.000
_cell.length_c   1.000
_cell.angle_alpha   90.00
_cell.angle_beta   90.00
_cell.angle_gamma   90.00
#
_symmetry.space_group_name_H-M   'P 1'
#
loop_
_entity.id
_entity.type
_entity.pdbx_description
1 polymer ?
#
loop_
_entity_poly.entity_id
_entity_poly.type
_entity_poly.pdbx_seq_one_letter_code
_entity_poly.pdbx_strand_id
1 'polypeptide(L)'
;FLLFVQLVPAFCLVTILLLVNRASLPLSVKKTLARIFFLLKSWGMAEIFLAGVLVSFVKLMAYGDIGIGSSFIPWCLFCLVQLRAFQCVDRRWLWDDIAPQPALAQPLTPGITGIRQSLRSCACCTAILPAESLVCPRCHTKGYVRRKNSLQWPLALLFTSIMLYLPANILPIMITDLLGSKMPSTILAGVILLWSEGSYPVAAVIFLASIMVPTLKMIAIAWLCWDAKGHGKRDSERMHFIYEVVEFVGRWSMIDVFVIAVLSALVRMGGLMNIYPAMGALMFALVVIMTMFSAMTFDPRLSWDREYEPGHEES
;
A
#
# COMPACT_ATOMS: atom_id res chain seq x y z
N PHE A 1 16.44 -2.99 -0.70
CA PHE A 1 15.15 -2.50 -1.24
C PHE A 1 14.84 -3.05 -2.63
N LEU A 2 15.68 -2.83 -3.65
CA LEU A 2 15.50 -3.44 -4.99
C LEU A 2 15.28 -4.96 -4.92
N LEU A 3 16.04 -5.67 -4.06
CA LEU A 3 15.81 -7.09 -3.79
C LEU A 3 14.42 -7.39 -3.23
N PHE A 4 13.88 -6.58 -2.32
CA PHE A 4 12.55 -6.79 -1.76
C PHE A 4 11.46 -6.67 -2.84
N VAL A 5 11.58 -5.67 -3.71
CA VAL A 5 10.68 -5.42 -4.84
C VAL A 5 10.71 -6.56 -5.85
N GLN A 6 11.84 -7.25 -6.02
CA GLN A 6 11.94 -8.40 -6.92
C GLN A 6 11.46 -9.69 -6.24
N LEU A 7 11.91 -9.92 -5.00
CA LEU A 7 11.70 -11.16 -4.27
C LEU A 7 10.25 -11.36 -3.84
N VAL A 8 9.54 -10.30 -3.44
CA VAL A 8 8.14 -10.41 -3.00
C VAL A 8 7.22 -10.84 -4.17
N PRO A 9 7.20 -10.14 -5.32
CA PRO A 9 6.58 -10.62 -6.56
C PRO A 9 6.94 -12.05 -6.95
N ALA A 10 8.23 -12.38 -6.98
CA ALA A 10 8.70 -13.70 -7.37
C ALA A 10 8.17 -14.78 -6.42
N PHE A 11 8.26 -14.55 -5.11
CA PHE A 11 7.71 -15.45 -4.09
C PHE A 11 6.19 -15.62 -4.23
N CYS A 12 5.46 -14.53 -4.48
CA CYS A 12 4.02 -14.58 -4.68
C CYS A 12 3.66 -15.40 -5.92
N LEU A 13 4.36 -15.24 -7.04
CA LEU A 13 4.15 -16.03 -8.26
C LEU A 13 4.47 -17.51 -8.05
N VAL A 14 5.59 -17.84 -7.43
CA VAL A 14 5.95 -19.22 -7.08
C VAL A 14 4.87 -19.84 -6.18
N THR A 15 4.37 -19.08 -5.20
CA THR A 15 3.30 -19.54 -4.31
C THR A 15 1.99 -19.80 -5.07
N ILE A 16 1.62 -18.92 -6.00
CA ILE A 16 0.44 -19.12 -6.88
C ILE A 16 0.63 -20.41 -7.69
N LEU A 17 1.79 -20.59 -8.33
CA LEU A 17 2.07 -21.79 -9.14
C LEU A 17 1.97 -23.07 -8.30
N LEU A 18 2.56 -23.09 -7.11
CA LEU A 18 2.54 -24.27 -6.23
C LEU A 18 1.13 -24.60 -5.72
N LEU A 19 0.33 -23.59 -5.38
CA LEU A 19 -1.02 -23.79 -4.86
C LEU A 19 -2.02 -24.12 -5.97
N VAL A 20 -1.97 -23.44 -7.12
CA VAL A 20 -2.89 -23.65 -8.25
C VAL A 20 -2.59 -24.95 -9.00
N ASN A 21 -1.32 -25.32 -9.17
CA ASN A 21 -0.95 -26.58 -9.83
C ASN A 21 -1.09 -27.82 -8.92
N ARG A 22 -1.77 -27.66 -7.77
CA ARG A 22 -2.02 -28.73 -6.78
C ARG A 22 -0.78 -29.58 -6.46
N ALA A 23 0.38 -28.95 -6.31
CA ALA A 23 1.59 -29.65 -5.93
C ALA A 23 1.37 -30.47 -4.64
N SER A 24 2.03 -31.63 -4.55
CA SER A 24 1.95 -32.56 -3.41
C SER A 24 2.65 -32.01 -2.18
N LEU A 25 2.11 -30.92 -1.64
CA LEU A 25 2.57 -30.25 -0.42
C LEU A 25 1.71 -30.66 0.77
N PRO A 26 2.29 -30.82 1.96
CA PRO A 26 1.52 -31.07 3.17
C PRO A 26 0.59 -29.88 3.48
N LEU A 27 -0.59 -30.18 4.04
CA LEU A 27 -1.66 -29.20 4.30
C LEU A 27 -1.17 -27.98 5.13
N SER A 28 -0.29 -28.21 6.11
CA SER A 28 0.31 -27.15 6.94
C SER A 28 1.14 -26.16 6.13
N VAL A 29 1.86 -26.64 5.11
CA VAL A 29 2.64 -25.78 4.20
C VAL A 29 1.70 -25.01 3.28
N LYS A 30 0.67 -25.65 2.71
CA LYS A 30 -0.34 -24.95 1.89
C LYS A 30 -1.02 -23.81 2.66
N LYS A 31 -1.43 -24.06 3.91
CA LYS A 31 -2.02 -23.05 4.81
C LYS A 31 -1.06 -21.88 5.08
N THR A 32 0.20 -22.19 5.38
CA THR A 32 1.22 -21.17 5.66
C THR A 32 1.52 -20.34 4.41
N LEU A 33 1.71 -20.98 3.27
CA LEU A 33 1.94 -20.32 1.98
C LEU A 33 0.77 -19.40 1.60
N ALA A 34 -0.48 -19.86 1.72
CA ALA A 34 -1.65 -19.04 1.44
C ALA A 34 -1.74 -17.82 2.39
N ARG A 35 -1.46 -17.99 3.68
CA ARG A 35 -1.43 -16.89 4.64
C ARG A 35 -0.36 -15.86 4.31
N ILE A 36 0.87 -16.30 4.00
CA ILE A 36 1.98 -15.40 3.64
C ILE A 36 1.68 -14.72 2.30
N PHE A 37 1.13 -15.44 1.33
CA PHE A 37 0.72 -14.89 0.03
C PHE A 37 -0.26 -13.73 0.18
N PHE A 38 -1.36 -13.88 0.93
CA PHE A 38 -2.32 -12.78 1.10
C PHE A 38 -1.78 -11.61 1.93
N LEU A 39 -0.78 -11.85 2.80
CA LEU A 39 -0.09 -10.78 3.51
C LEU A 39 0.84 -10.01 2.58
N LEU A 40 1.59 -10.71 1.72
CA LEU A 40 2.56 -10.14 0.80
C LEU A 40 1.93 -9.57 -0.48
N LYS A 41 0.72 -10.03 -0.87
CA LYS A 41 0.01 -9.57 -2.07
C LYS A 41 -0.14 -8.04 -2.11
N SER A 42 -0.40 -7.40 -0.96
CA SER A 42 -0.49 -5.93 -0.86
C SER A 42 0.86 -5.20 -1.00
N TRP A 43 1.97 -5.93 -0.86
CA TRP A 43 3.34 -5.44 -1.00
C TRP A 43 3.98 -5.80 -2.35
N GLY A 44 3.29 -6.54 -3.21
CA GLY A 44 3.77 -6.93 -4.53
C GLY A 44 3.70 -5.75 -5.51
N MET A 45 4.62 -4.80 -5.37
CA MET A 45 4.63 -3.49 -6.05
C MET A 45 5.44 -3.49 -7.37
N ALA A 46 5.34 -4.54 -8.18
CA ALA A 46 6.14 -4.66 -9.40
C ALA A 46 5.75 -3.61 -10.45
N GLU A 47 4.46 -3.35 -10.61
CA GLU A 47 3.91 -2.34 -11.50
C GLU A 47 4.30 -0.91 -11.09
N ILE A 48 4.41 -0.69 -9.78
CA ILE A 48 4.81 0.59 -9.19
C ILE A 48 6.30 0.83 -9.42
N PHE A 49 7.11 -0.22 -9.32
CA PHE A 49 8.52 -0.16 -9.69
C PHE A 49 8.71 0.13 -11.18
N LEU A 50 7.95 -0.52 -12.07
CA LEU A 50 7.96 -0.22 -13.50
C LEU A 50 7.63 1.27 -13.76
N ALA A 51 6.57 1.79 -13.12
CA ALA A 51 6.22 3.21 -13.22
C ALA A 51 7.34 4.12 -12.71
N GLY A 52 7.97 3.78 -11.58
CA GLY A 52 9.13 4.50 -11.05
C GLY A 52 10.31 4.52 -12.02
N VAL A 53 10.66 3.39 -12.63
CA VAL A 53 11.70 3.31 -13.66
C VAL A 53 11.36 4.18 -14.87
N LEU A 54 10.11 4.17 -15.33
CA LEU A 54 9.65 5.00 -16.45
C LEU A 54 9.77 6.50 -16.14
N VAL A 55 9.37 6.93 -14.93
CA VAL A 55 9.50 8.32 -14.48
C VAL A 55 10.97 8.71 -14.35
N SER A 56 11.82 7.85 -13.79
CA SER A 56 13.27 8.06 -13.75
C SER A 56 13.85 8.18 -15.15
N PHE A 57 13.42 7.34 -16.09
CA PHE A 57 13.85 7.39 -17.49
C PHE A 57 13.51 8.73 -18.15
N VAL A 58 12.26 9.21 -18.01
CA VAL A 58 11.84 10.53 -18.54
C VAL A 58 12.69 11.66 -17.97
N LYS A 59 12.99 11.62 -16.66
CA LYS A 59 13.88 12.61 -16.04
C LYS A 59 15.30 12.55 -16.57
N LEU A 60 15.83 11.35 -16.84
CA LEU A 60 17.20 11.18 -17.28
C LEU A 60 17.40 11.48 -18.78
N MET A 61 16.36 11.33 -19.62
CA MET A 61 16.43 11.73 -21.03
C MET A 61 16.72 13.23 -21.21
N ALA A 62 16.37 14.06 -20.23
CA ALA A 62 16.75 15.48 -20.23
C ALA A 62 18.27 15.71 -20.05
N TYR A 63 18.98 14.73 -19.48
CA TYR A 63 20.41 14.81 -19.18
C TYR A 63 21.29 14.00 -20.17
N GLY A 64 20.71 13.26 -21.12
CA GLY A 64 21.45 12.52 -22.15
C GLY A 64 20.62 11.51 -22.93
N ASP A 65 21.19 10.95 -24.00
CA ASP A 65 20.58 9.90 -24.80
C ASP A 65 20.58 8.56 -24.05
N ILE A 66 19.39 8.09 -23.67
CA ILE A 66 19.21 6.82 -22.96
C ILE A 66 18.41 5.89 -23.85
N GLY A 67 19.06 4.83 -24.31
CA GLY A 67 18.43 3.77 -25.08
C GLY A 67 17.65 2.80 -24.21
N ILE A 68 16.56 2.25 -24.75
CA ILE A 68 15.80 1.17 -24.11
C ILE A 68 16.47 -0.16 -24.48
N GLY A 69 16.96 -0.89 -23.47
CA GLY A 69 17.52 -2.23 -23.66
C GLY A 69 16.45 -3.30 -23.93
N SER A 70 16.86 -4.43 -24.49
CA SER A 70 15.97 -5.57 -24.81
C SER A 70 15.28 -6.18 -23.59
N SER A 71 15.79 -5.96 -22.37
CA SER A 71 15.21 -6.43 -21.10
C SER A 71 13.95 -5.66 -20.67
N PHE A 72 13.68 -4.48 -21.23
CA PHE A 72 12.53 -3.65 -20.85
C PHE A 72 11.20 -4.31 -21.23
N ILE A 73 11.08 -4.87 -22.44
CA ILE A 73 9.85 -5.50 -22.92
C ILE A 73 9.49 -6.75 -22.09
N PRO A 74 10.42 -7.70 -21.83
CA PRO A 74 10.17 -8.81 -20.90
C PRO A 74 9.74 -8.35 -19.50
N TRP A 75 10.30 -7.25 -19.00
CA TRP A 75 9.92 -6.70 -17.70
C TRP A 75 8.49 -6.15 -17.70
N CYS A 76 8.09 -5.41 -18.73
CA CYS A 76 6.70 -4.96 -18.91
C CYS A 76 5.71 -6.14 -18.98
N LEU A 77 6.04 -7.17 -19.77
CA LEU A 77 5.23 -8.39 -19.86
C LEU A 77 5.13 -9.11 -18.51
N PHE A 78 6.24 -9.20 -17.77
CA PHE A 78 6.25 -9.75 -16.42
C PHE A 78 5.28 -9.01 -15.49
N CYS A 79 5.32 -7.67 -15.47
CA CYS A 79 4.41 -6.86 -14.65
C CYS A 79 2.94 -7.10 -15.02
N LEU A 80 2.61 -7.16 -16.32
CA LEU A 80 1.24 -7.40 -16.79
C LEU A 80 0.73 -8.80 -16.42
N VAL A 81 1.54 -9.83 -16.65
CA VAL A 81 1.20 -11.22 -16.32
C VAL A 81 1.06 -11.40 -14.81
N GLN A 82 1.95 -10.80 -14.03
CA GLN A 82 1.87 -10.83 -12.58
C GLN A 82 0.60 -10.14 -12.06
N LEU A 83 0.28 -8.96 -12.57
CA LEU A 83 -0.95 -8.25 -12.21
C LEU A 83 -2.18 -9.10 -12.52
N ARG A 84 -2.20 -9.75 -13.70
CA ARG A 84 -3.25 -10.69 -14.06
C ARG A 84 -3.33 -11.88 -13.12
N ALA A 85 -2.20 -12.49 -12.76
CA ALA A 85 -2.17 -13.58 -11.79
C ALA A 85 -2.75 -13.15 -10.43
N PHE A 86 -2.45 -11.94 -9.96
CA PHE A 86 -3.01 -11.40 -8.73
C PHE A 86 -4.52 -11.12 -8.82
N GLN A 87 -5.03 -10.73 -9.98
CA GLN A 87 -6.46 -10.52 -10.21
C GLN A 87 -7.22 -11.84 -10.30
N CYS A 88 -6.66 -12.86 -10.93
CA CYS A 88 -7.31 -14.17 -11.09
C CYS A 88 -7.37 -14.99 -9.80
N VAL A 89 -6.43 -14.77 -8.87
CA VAL A 89 -6.39 -15.51 -7.59
C VAL A 89 -7.28 -14.81 -6.55
N ASP A 90 -8.53 -15.27 -6.46
CA ASP A 90 -9.48 -14.91 -5.42
C ASP A 90 -9.11 -15.61 -4.09
N ARG A 91 -9.25 -14.86 -3.00
CA ARG A 91 -9.07 -15.34 -1.63
C ARG A 91 -10.02 -16.48 -1.27
N ARG A 92 -11.30 -16.37 -1.59
CA ARG A 92 -12.31 -17.39 -1.23
C ARG A 92 -12.03 -18.69 -1.96
N TRP A 93 -11.89 -18.60 -3.28
CA TRP A 93 -11.59 -19.73 -4.15
C TRP A 93 -10.33 -20.49 -3.71
N LEU A 94 -9.21 -19.77 -3.47
CA LEU A 94 -7.95 -20.41 -3.09
C LEU A 94 -8.05 -21.14 -1.74
N TRP A 95 -8.72 -20.53 -0.76
CA TRP A 95 -8.88 -21.17 0.53
C TRP A 95 -9.85 -22.34 0.48
N ASP A 96 -10.91 -22.28 -0.34
CA ASP A 96 -11.89 -23.35 -0.52
C ASP A 96 -11.25 -24.61 -1.12
N ASP A 97 -10.23 -24.46 -1.98
CA ASP A 97 -9.42 -25.59 -2.49
C ASP A 97 -8.47 -26.17 -1.41
N ILE A 98 -7.93 -25.33 -0.51
CA ILE A 98 -6.95 -25.77 0.50
C ILE A 98 -7.61 -26.49 1.68
N ALA A 99 -8.71 -25.95 2.21
CA ALA A 99 -9.40 -26.49 3.37
C ALA A 99 -10.88 -26.09 3.36
N PRO A 100 -11.81 -27.00 3.70
CA PRO A 100 -13.23 -26.68 3.70
C PRO A 100 -13.58 -25.57 4.70
N GLN A 101 -14.70 -24.90 4.46
CA GLN A 101 -15.22 -23.92 5.42
C GLN A 101 -15.65 -24.63 6.72
N PRO A 102 -15.39 -24.02 7.89
CA PRO A 102 -15.85 -24.58 9.15
C PRO A 102 -17.38 -24.59 9.18
N ALA A 103 -17.96 -25.71 9.65
CA ALA A 103 -19.40 -25.80 9.85
C ALA A 103 -19.85 -24.77 10.89
N LEU A 104 -20.94 -24.07 10.60
CA LEU A 104 -21.57 -23.14 11.53
C LEU A 104 -22.47 -23.93 12.48
N ALA A 105 -22.34 -23.66 13.79
CA ALA A 105 -23.19 -24.29 14.80
C ALA A 105 -24.63 -23.74 14.80
N GLN A 106 -24.85 -22.56 14.20
CA GLN A 106 -26.13 -21.85 14.18
C GLN A 106 -26.62 -21.61 12.74
N PRO A 107 -27.94 -21.70 12.48
CA PRO A 107 -28.51 -21.36 11.20
C PRO A 107 -28.38 -19.84 10.94
N LEU A 108 -28.06 -19.47 9.70
CA LEU A 108 -27.98 -18.08 9.27
C LEU A 108 -29.38 -17.57 8.95
N THR A 109 -29.76 -16.43 9.54
CA THR A 109 -30.98 -15.71 9.16
C THR A 109 -30.66 -14.68 8.08
N PRO A 110 -31.24 -14.79 6.86
CA PRO A 110 -31.11 -13.76 5.84
C PRO A 110 -31.68 -12.42 6.31
N GLY A 111 -31.06 -11.31 5.91
CA GLY A 111 -31.51 -9.96 6.27
C GLY A 111 -30.97 -9.42 7.60
N ILE A 112 -30.39 -10.25 8.48
CA ILE A 112 -29.74 -9.80 9.72
C ILE A 112 -28.22 -9.76 9.53
N THR A 113 -27.56 -8.67 9.94
CA THR A 113 -26.09 -8.58 9.84
C THR A 113 -25.39 -9.63 10.70
N GLY A 114 -24.23 -10.11 10.26
CA GLY A 114 -23.48 -11.16 10.97
C GLY A 114 -23.15 -10.81 12.42
N ILE A 115 -22.91 -9.53 12.74
CA ILE A 115 -22.58 -9.08 14.09
C ILE A 115 -23.76 -9.28 15.06
N ARG A 116 -24.99 -8.97 14.64
CA ARG A 116 -26.20 -9.20 15.46
C ARG A 116 -26.47 -10.68 15.68
N GLN A 117 -26.03 -11.52 14.74
CA GLN A 117 -26.08 -12.98 14.88
C GLN A 117 -24.86 -13.53 15.63
N SER A 118 -24.03 -12.71 16.28
CA SER A 118 -22.79 -13.16 16.95
C SER A 118 -21.80 -13.89 16.03
N LEU A 119 -21.63 -13.39 14.80
CA LEU A 119 -20.69 -13.91 13.80
C LEU A 119 -19.61 -12.89 13.43
N ARG A 120 -18.46 -13.40 12.99
CA ARG A 120 -17.36 -12.64 12.42
C ARG A 120 -16.78 -13.33 11.19
N SER A 121 -16.25 -12.54 10.26
CA SER A 121 -15.45 -13.06 9.14
C SER A 121 -13.96 -13.07 9.48
N CYS A 122 -13.25 -14.12 9.11
CA CYS A 122 -11.80 -14.20 9.26
C CYS A 122 -11.09 -13.29 8.24
N ALA A 123 -10.22 -12.38 8.71
CA ALA A 123 -9.44 -11.49 7.85
C ALA A 123 -8.46 -12.22 6.91
N CYS A 124 -8.06 -13.46 7.23
CA CYS A 124 -7.11 -14.22 6.40
C CYS A 124 -7.82 -15.11 5.36
N CYS A 125 -8.76 -15.95 5.79
CA CYS A 125 -9.39 -16.98 4.93
C CYS A 125 -10.88 -16.73 4.63
N THR A 126 -11.43 -15.59 5.05
CA THR A 126 -12.85 -15.19 4.85
C THR A 126 -13.90 -16.15 5.39
N ALA A 127 -13.50 -17.20 6.11
CA ALA A 127 -14.42 -18.11 6.78
C ALA A 127 -15.30 -17.34 7.79
N ILE A 128 -16.56 -17.76 7.92
CA ILE A 128 -17.50 -17.25 8.90
C ILE A 128 -17.33 -18.06 10.18
N LEU A 129 -17.20 -17.38 11.33
CA LEU A 129 -17.01 -17.99 12.63
C LEU A 129 -17.90 -17.32 13.68
N PRO A 130 -18.19 -18.00 14.80
CA PRO A 130 -18.75 -17.35 15.99
C PRO A 130 -17.87 -16.18 16.46
N ALA A 131 -18.51 -15.12 16.95
CA ALA A 131 -17.88 -13.89 17.42
C ALA A 131 -16.90 -14.13 18.57
N GLU A 132 -17.21 -15.08 19.45
CA GLU A 132 -16.40 -15.46 20.62
C GLU A 132 -15.15 -16.26 20.26
N SER A 133 -15.17 -17.01 19.15
CA SER A 133 -14.04 -17.82 18.73
C SER A 133 -12.91 -16.90 18.25
N LEU A 134 -11.82 -16.77 19.02
CA LEU A 134 -10.69 -15.90 18.66
C LEU A 134 -9.77 -16.51 17.59
N VAL A 135 -9.61 -17.84 17.59
CA VAL A 135 -8.70 -18.55 16.68
C VAL A 135 -9.50 -19.21 15.56
N CYS A 136 -9.14 -18.93 14.32
CA CYS A 136 -9.78 -19.58 13.19
C CYS A 136 -9.35 -21.06 13.07
N PRO A 137 -10.26 -22.05 13.00
CA PRO A 137 -9.88 -23.46 12.88
C PRO A 137 -9.34 -23.80 11.47
N ARG A 138 -9.64 -22.96 10.47
CA ARG A 138 -9.19 -23.14 9.07
C ARG A 138 -7.75 -22.68 8.86
N CYS A 139 -7.46 -21.43 9.20
CA CYS A 139 -6.16 -20.78 8.93
C CYS A 139 -5.32 -20.51 10.20
N HIS A 140 -5.83 -20.84 11.40
CA HIS A 140 -5.21 -20.59 12.70
C HIS A 140 -4.85 -19.12 12.99
N THR A 141 -5.40 -18.18 12.22
CA THR A 141 -5.21 -16.74 12.44
C THR A 141 -6.11 -16.27 13.59
N LYS A 142 -5.53 -15.54 14.54
CA LYS A 142 -6.26 -14.86 15.61
C LYS A 142 -7.00 -13.65 15.04
N GLY A 143 -8.26 -13.47 15.43
CA GLY A 143 -9.07 -12.34 14.99
C GLY A 143 -10.16 -12.00 15.97
N TYR A 144 -10.70 -10.79 15.81
CA TYR A 144 -11.74 -10.21 16.64
C TYR A 144 -12.91 -9.75 15.74
N VAL A 145 -14.10 -9.56 16.31
CA VAL A 145 -15.27 -9.00 15.57
C VAL A 145 -14.93 -7.62 15.01
N ARG A 146 -14.36 -6.76 15.87
CA ARG A 146 -13.75 -5.47 15.55
C ARG A 146 -12.36 -5.41 16.17
N ARG A 147 -11.42 -4.75 15.51
CA ARG A 147 -10.07 -4.58 16.09
C ARG A 147 -10.19 -3.72 17.35
N LYS A 148 -9.54 -4.14 18.43
CA LYS A 148 -9.40 -3.31 19.64
C LYS A 148 -8.60 -2.05 19.29
N ASN A 149 -9.00 -0.90 19.80
CA ASN A 149 -8.33 0.39 19.56
C ASN A 149 -8.21 0.74 18.07
N SER A 150 -9.20 0.36 17.26
CA SER A 150 -9.23 0.52 15.80
C SER A 150 -9.08 1.95 15.30
N LEU A 151 -9.40 2.95 16.13
CA LEU A 151 -9.18 4.38 15.84
C LEU A 151 -7.85 4.90 16.40
N GLN A 152 -7.43 4.43 17.58
CA GLN A 152 -6.22 4.93 18.25
C GLN A 152 -4.95 4.56 17.48
N TRP A 153 -4.85 3.32 16.97
CA TRP A 153 -3.70 2.88 16.17
C TRP A 153 -3.49 3.70 14.89
N PRO A 154 -4.49 3.85 13.99
CA PRO A 154 -4.31 4.64 12.79
C PRO A 154 -4.04 6.12 13.10
N LEU A 155 -4.66 6.69 14.14
CA LEU A 155 -4.38 8.06 14.58
C LEU A 155 -2.95 8.25 15.11
N ALA A 156 -2.44 7.30 15.91
CA ALA A 156 -1.06 7.37 16.40
C ALA A 156 -0.03 7.29 15.26
N LEU A 157 -0.26 6.39 14.29
CA LEU A 157 0.58 6.26 13.10
C LEU A 157 0.47 7.49 12.18
N LEU A 158 -0.73 8.07 12.05
CA LEU A 158 -0.96 9.29 11.31
C LEU A 158 -0.21 10.47 11.95
N PHE A 159 -0.31 10.64 13.27
CA PHE A 159 0.40 11.70 13.99
C PHE A 159 1.92 11.55 13.85
N THR A 160 2.43 10.33 13.97
CA THR A 160 3.85 10.02 13.72
C THR A 160 4.26 10.42 12.29
N SER A 161 3.43 10.12 11.29
CA SER A 161 3.70 10.49 9.90
C SER A 161 3.72 12.01 9.68
N ILE A 162 2.84 12.76 10.35
CA ILE A 162 2.80 14.23 10.30
C ILE A 162 4.07 14.82 10.93
N MET A 163 4.53 14.29 12.08
CA MET A 163 5.77 14.73 12.70
C MET A 163 7.00 14.49 11.82
N LEU A 164 7.04 13.37 11.08
CA LEU A 164 8.12 13.04 10.15
C LEU A 164 8.02 13.80 8.81
N TYR A 165 6.83 14.27 8.44
CA TYR A 165 6.62 15.01 7.20
C TYR A 165 7.33 16.36 7.20
N LEU A 166 7.36 17.05 8.33
CA LEU A 166 8.06 18.33 8.45
C LEU A 166 9.58 18.23 8.18
N PRO A 167 10.35 17.36 8.89
CA PRO A 167 11.77 17.19 8.59
C PRO A 167 12.02 16.60 7.20
N ALA A 168 11.11 15.78 6.66
CA ALA A 168 11.24 15.26 5.29
C ALA A 168 11.24 16.36 4.22
N ASN A 169 10.49 17.46 4.42
CA ASN A 169 10.42 18.57 3.47
C ASN A 169 11.54 19.61 3.64
N ILE A 170 12.10 19.73 4.85
CA ILE A 170 13.15 20.70 5.17
C ILE A 170 14.55 20.12 4.90
N LEU A 171 14.75 18.84 5.17
CA LEU A 171 16.06 18.21 4.98
C LEU A 171 16.37 17.99 3.50
N PRO A 172 17.66 18.05 3.11
CA PRO A 172 18.06 17.78 1.75
C PRO A 172 17.70 16.35 1.38
N ILE A 173 17.11 16.19 0.21
CA ILE A 173 16.72 14.88 -0.32
C ILE A 173 17.83 14.27 -1.16
N MET A 174 18.59 15.12 -1.84
CA MET A 174 19.76 14.76 -2.64
C MET A 174 20.90 15.73 -2.32
N ILE A 175 22.11 15.20 -2.23
CA ILE A 175 23.35 16.00 -2.23
C ILE A 175 24.03 15.72 -3.55
N THR A 176 24.19 16.76 -4.36
CA THR A 176 25.00 16.72 -5.57
C THR A 176 26.42 17.13 -5.20
N ASP A 177 27.39 16.28 -5.54
CA ASP A 177 28.81 16.57 -5.38
C ASP A 177 29.38 16.89 -6.77
N LEU A 178 29.67 18.18 -7.01
CA LEU A 178 30.39 18.66 -8.20
C LEU A 178 31.77 19.15 -7.78
N LEU A 179 32.82 18.44 -8.20
CA LEU A 179 34.22 18.81 -7.98
C LEU A 179 34.54 19.14 -6.49
N GLY A 180 33.94 18.42 -5.53
CA GLY A 180 34.14 18.65 -4.10
C GLY A 180 33.23 19.70 -3.47
N SER A 181 32.43 20.42 -4.27
CA SER A 181 31.37 21.29 -3.76
C SER A 181 30.08 20.48 -3.57
N LYS A 182 29.63 20.39 -2.30
CA LYS A 182 28.37 19.73 -1.94
C LYS A 182 27.24 20.74 -2.02
N MET A 183 26.33 20.55 -2.97
CA MET A 183 25.11 21.35 -3.08
C MET A 183 23.91 20.51 -2.57
N PRO A 184 23.44 20.74 -1.33
CA PRO A 184 22.24 20.10 -0.83
C PRO A 184 21.00 20.71 -1.49
N SER A 185 20.13 19.86 -2.03
CA SER A 185 18.84 20.29 -2.58
C SER A 185 17.69 19.61 -1.84
N THR A 186 16.73 20.41 -1.38
CA THR A 186 15.44 19.92 -0.85
C THR A 186 14.48 19.61 -2.01
N ILE A 187 13.37 18.91 -1.73
CA ILE A 187 12.31 18.65 -2.72
C ILE A 187 11.82 19.99 -3.31
N LEU A 188 11.52 20.95 -2.44
CA LEU A 188 10.99 22.25 -2.85
C LEU A 188 12.02 23.06 -3.65
N ALA A 189 13.29 23.05 -3.23
CA ALA A 189 14.36 23.69 -3.99
C ALA A 189 14.52 23.08 -5.38
N GLY A 190 14.40 21.75 -5.52
CA GLY A 190 14.42 21.07 -6.81
C GLY A 190 13.25 21.46 -7.72
N VAL A 191 12.04 21.62 -7.16
CA VAL A 191 10.86 22.11 -7.89
C VAL A 191 11.08 23.54 -8.37
N ILE A 192 11.57 24.43 -7.49
CA ILE A 192 11.82 25.85 -7.83
C ILE A 192 12.88 25.97 -8.94
N LEU A 193 13.96 25.20 -8.85
CA LEU A 193 15.01 25.19 -9.87
C LEU A 193 14.46 24.80 -11.24
N LEU A 194 13.75 23.67 -11.33
CA LEU A 194 13.16 23.19 -12.58
C LEU A 194 12.10 24.15 -13.15
N TRP A 195 11.35 24.82 -12.26
CA TRP A 195 10.40 25.86 -12.64
C TRP A 195 11.12 27.06 -13.27
N SER A 196 12.27 27.47 -12.70
CA SER A 196 13.07 28.58 -13.23
C SER A 196 13.77 28.26 -14.56
N GLU A 197 14.11 26.99 -14.79
CA GLU A 197 14.68 26.50 -16.05
C GLU A 197 13.63 26.34 -17.18
N GLY A 198 12.36 26.67 -16.92
CA GLY A 198 11.27 26.62 -17.91
C GLY A 198 10.64 25.22 -18.09
N SER A 199 11.08 24.22 -17.32
CA SER A 199 10.55 22.84 -17.36
C SER A 199 9.30 22.67 -16.48
N TYR A 200 8.31 23.57 -16.64
CA TYR A 200 7.10 23.62 -15.82
C TYR A 200 6.36 22.27 -15.64
N PRO A 201 6.19 21.43 -16.69
CA PRO A 201 5.51 20.14 -16.54
C PRO A 201 6.25 19.18 -15.59
N VAL A 202 7.58 19.16 -15.64
CA VAL A 202 8.40 18.28 -14.80
C VAL A 202 8.34 18.74 -13.34
N ALA A 203 8.45 20.05 -13.12
CA ALA A 203 8.34 20.64 -11.79
C ALA A 203 6.97 20.37 -11.15
N ALA A 204 5.88 20.52 -11.91
CA ALA A 204 4.52 20.24 -11.44
C ALA A 204 4.33 18.78 -11.03
N VAL A 205 4.83 17.82 -11.82
CA VAL A 205 4.74 16.39 -11.50
C VAL A 205 5.47 16.06 -10.20
N ILE A 206 6.67 16.60 -9.98
CA ILE A 206 7.43 16.40 -8.73
C ILE A 206 6.68 16.99 -7.55
N PHE A 207 6.19 18.22 -7.67
CA PHE A 207 5.43 18.88 -6.61
C PHE A 207 4.15 18.10 -6.23
N LEU A 208 3.37 17.70 -7.23
CA LEU A 208 2.15 16.91 -7.04
C LEU A 208 2.46 15.56 -6.37
N ALA A 209 3.46 14.83 -6.86
CA ALA A 209 3.78 13.51 -6.36
C ALA A 209 4.42 13.52 -4.96
N SER A 210 5.33 14.46 -4.69
CA SER A 210 6.12 14.46 -3.44
C SER A 210 5.45 15.23 -2.30
N ILE A 211 4.63 16.24 -2.59
CA ILE A 211 4.01 17.10 -1.55
C ILE A 211 2.49 16.89 -1.52
N MET A 212 1.81 17.02 -2.65
CA MET A 212 0.35 16.96 -2.66
C MET A 212 -0.19 15.55 -2.37
N VAL A 213 0.38 14.50 -2.96
CA VAL A 213 -0.11 13.12 -2.75
C VAL A 213 0.00 12.68 -1.28
N PRO A 214 1.14 12.82 -0.58
CA PRO A 214 1.22 12.47 0.84
C PRO A 214 0.32 13.32 1.74
N THR A 215 0.18 14.62 1.46
CA THR A 215 -0.69 15.50 2.25
C THR A 215 -2.17 15.15 2.09
N LEU A 216 -2.63 14.93 0.85
CA LEU A 216 -3.98 14.46 0.56
C LEU A 216 -4.28 13.11 1.25
N LYS A 217 -3.31 12.18 1.24
CA LYS A 217 -3.45 10.89 1.93
C LYS A 217 -3.59 11.06 3.45
N MET A 218 -2.76 11.91 4.08
CA MET A 218 -2.87 12.19 5.51
C MET A 218 -4.23 12.83 5.87
N ILE A 219 -4.70 13.78 5.07
CA ILE A 219 -6.01 14.43 5.25
C ILE A 219 -7.15 13.40 5.10
N ALA A 220 -7.10 12.55 4.09
CA ALA A 220 -8.13 11.55 3.84
C ALA A 220 -8.22 10.51 4.98
N ILE A 221 -7.08 10.04 5.51
CA ILE A 221 -7.07 9.15 6.69
C ILE A 221 -7.58 9.88 7.93
N ALA A 222 -7.18 11.14 8.14
CA ALA A 222 -7.68 11.95 9.25
C ALA A 222 -9.20 12.08 9.20
N TRP A 223 -9.74 12.34 8.01
CA TRP A 223 -11.16 12.51 7.77
C TRP A 223 -11.94 11.19 7.96
N LEU A 224 -11.40 10.06 7.48
CA LEU A 224 -11.98 8.73 7.73
C LEU A 224 -12.02 8.40 9.24
N CYS A 225 -10.97 8.73 9.99
CA CYS A 225 -10.95 8.58 11.45
C CYS A 225 -11.95 9.51 12.14
N TRP A 226 -12.14 10.73 11.64
CA TRP A 226 -13.11 11.70 12.16
C TRP A 226 -14.55 11.26 11.94
N ASP A 227 -14.87 10.81 10.73
CA ASP A 227 -16.19 10.27 10.39
C ASP A 227 -16.53 9.04 11.24
N ALA A 228 -15.59 8.09 11.35
CA ALA A 228 -15.74 6.89 12.15
C ALA A 228 -15.91 7.16 13.66
N LYS A 229 -15.52 8.35 14.16
CA LYS A 229 -15.73 8.75 15.56
C LYS A 229 -17.15 9.25 15.85
N GLY A 230 -17.96 9.55 14.84
CA GLY A 230 -19.35 9.97 15.05
C GLY A 230 -19.77 11.25 14.34
N HIS A 231 -18.84 11.99 13.72
CA HIS A 231 -19.07 13.39 13.33
C HIS A 231 -19.40 13.62 11.84
N GLY A 232 -19.35 12.60 10.98
CA GLY A 232 -19.69 12.76 9.55
C GLY A 232 -21.08 12.25 9.17
N LYS A 233 -21.49 12.60 7.94
CA LYS A 233 -22.81 12.27 7.38
C LYS A 233 -22.88 10.77 7.06
N ARG A 234 -24.04 10.16 7.32
CA ARG A 234 -24.41 8.73 7.18
C ARG A 234 -24.37 8.22 5.72
N ASP A 235 -23.24 8.38 5.03
CA ASP A 235 -23.08 7.96 3.62
C ASP A 235 -21.96 6.91 3.53
N SER A 236 -22.33 5.66 3.80
CA SER A 236 -21.40 4.54 3.89
C SER A 236 -20.73 4.20 2.55
N GLU A 237 -21.42 4.41 1.43
CA GLU A 237 -20.88 4.16 0.09
C GLU A 237 -19.74 5.13 -0.25
N ARG A 238 -19.92 6.43 0.04
CA ARG A 238 -18.85 7.42 -0.15
C ARG A 238 -17.65 7.12 0.74
N MET A 239 -17.85 6.63 1.95
CA MET A 239 -16.74 6.27 2.84
C MET A 239 -15.97 5.05 2.34
N HIS A 240 -16.65 4.03 1.82
CA HIS A 240 -15.97 2.89 1.17
C HIS A 240 -15.14 3.38 -0.01
N PHE A 241 -15.71 4.22 -0.88
CA PHE A 241 -15.00 4.74 -2.04
C PHE A 241 -13.75 5.52 -1.62
N ILE A 242 -13.86 6.39 -0.62
CA ILE A 242 -12.72 7.16 -0.11
C ILE A 242 -11.67 6.25 0.51
N TYR A 243 -12.06 5.22 1.25
CA TYR A 243 -11.12 4.22 1.77
C TYR A 243 -10.38 3.48 0.65
N GLU A 244 -11.09 3.03 -0.39
CA GLU A 244 -10.51 2.31 -1.51
C GLU A 244 -9.57 3.22 -2.34
N VAL A 245 -9.94 4.48 -2.54
CA VAL A 245 -9.08 5.50 -3.15
C VAL A 245 -7.84 5.74 -2.29
N VAL A 246 -7.97 5.84 -0.97
CA VAL A 246 -6.82 6.02 -0.05
C VAL A 246 -5.89 4.81 -0.08
N GLU A 247 -6.44 3.58 -0.13
CA GLU A 247 -5.63 2.37 -0.24
C GLU A 247 -4.93 2.29 -1.61
N PHE A 248 -5.65 2.63 -2.68
CA PHE A 248 -5.11 2.71 -4.03
C PHE A 248 -3.98 3.74 -4.10
N VAL A 249 -4.26 5.02 -3.81
CA VAL A 249 -3.26 6.11 -3.78
C VAL A 249 -2.13 5.78 -2.82
N GLY A 250 -2.41 5.09 -1.71
CA GLY A 250 -1.43 4.68 -0.73
C GLY A 250 -0.34 3.77 -1.30
N ARG A 251 -0.67 2.86 -2.23
CA ARG A 251 0.31 2.04 -2.95
C ARG A 251 1.13 2.89 -3.93
N TRP A 252 0.48 3.76 -4.70
CA TRP A 252 1.13 4.65 -5.68
C TRP A 252 2.05 5.70 -5.04
N SER A 253 1.79 6.09 -3.79
CA SER A 253 2.64 7.03 -3.05
C SER A 253 4.09 6.54 -2.85
N MET A 254 4.37 5.23 -2.98
CA MET A 254 5.75 4.72 -2.93
C MET A 254 6.57 5.02 -4.20
N ILE A 255 5.94 5.38 -5.33
CA ILE A 255 6.63 5.69 -6.60
C ILE A 255 7.73 6.71 -6.39
N ASP A 256 7.49 7.75 -5.60
CA ASP A 256 8.45 8.83 -5.42
C ASP A 256 9.75 8.36 -4.72
N VAL A 257 9.63 7.53 -3.68
CA VAL A 257 10.77 6.89 -3.02
C VAL A 257 11.54 5.99 -4.01
N PHE A 258 10.82 5.25 -4.88
CA PHE A 258 11.44 4.43 -5.92
C PHE A 258 12.23 5.28 -6.90
N VAL A 259 11.64 6.36 -7.41
CA VAL A 259 12.27 7.26 -8.39
C VAL A 259 13.56 7.84 -7.82
N ILE A 260 13.55 8.33 -6.58
CA ILE A 260 14.76 8.91 -5.94
C ILE A 260 15.85 7.84 -5.76
N ALA A 261 15.47 6.63 -5.32
CA ALA A 261 16.42 5.54 -5.13
C ALA A 261 17.06 5.08 -6.47
N VAL A 262 16.27 5.00 -7.53
CA VAL A 262 16.74 4.62 -8.87
C VAL A 262 17.60 5.73 -9.47
N LEU A 263 17.17 6.99 -9.40
CA LEU A 263 17.94 8.13 -9.92
C LEU A 263 19.29 8.26 -9.23
N SER A 264 19.34 8.16 -7.89
CA SER A 264 20.62 8.21 -7.16
C SER A 264 21.55 7.03 -7.44
N ALA A 265 21.00 5.86 -7.81
CA ALA A 265 21.80 4.72 -8.24
C ALA A 265 22.33 4.88 -9.67
N LEU A 266 21.53 5.45 -10.58
CA LEU A 266 21.85 5.60 -12.00
C LEU A 266 22.74 6.82 -12.29
N VAL A 267 22.56 7.95 -11.59
CA VAL A 267 23.35 9.17 -11.80
C VAL A 267 24.66 9.11 -11.01
N ARG A 268 25.44 8.07 -11.30
CA ARG A 268 26.86 7.96 -10.93
C ARG A 268 27.68 8.22 -12.18
N MET A 269 27.74 9.47 -12.62
CA MET A 269 28.53 9.83 -13.80
C MET A 269 30.01 9.94 -13.43
N GLY A 270 30.72 8.81 -13.52
CA GLY A 270 32.15 8.75 -13.84
C GLY A 270 33.10 9.71 -13.11
N GLY A 271 32.91 9.94 -11.81
CA GLY A 271 33.83 10.74 -10.98
C GLY A 271 33.71 12.26 -11.10
N LEU A 272 32.87 12.81 -11.98
CA LEU A 272 32.68 14.26 -12.17
C LEU A 272 31.47 14.81 -11.40
N MET A 273 30.39 14.02 -11.30
CA MET A 273 29.16 14.38 -10.58
C MET A 273 28.54 13.15 -9.94
N ASN A 274 28.39 13.16 -8.61
CA ASN A 274 27.73 12.09 -7.86
C ASN A 274 26.51 12.62 -7.12
N ILE A 275 25.39 11.90 -7.21
CA ILE A 275 24.15 12.23 -6.48
C ILE A 275 23.92 11.19 -5.40
N TYR A 276 24.00 11.63 -4.14
CA TYR A 276 23.72 10.76 -2.99
C TYR A 276 22.36 11.09 -2.40
N PRO A 277 21.55 10.06 -2.05
CA PRO A 277 20.33 10.30 -1.28
C PRO A 277 20.74 10.77 0.12
N ALA A 278 20.13 11.87 0.55
CA ALA A 278 20.38 12.47 1.84
C ALA A 278 19.28 12.13 2.85
N MET A 279 19.40 12.63 4.08
CA MET A 279 18.52 12.26 5.19
C MET A 279 17.03 12.56 4.92
N GLY A 280 16.74 13.58 4.08
CA GLY A 280 15.38 13.90 3.66
C GLY A 280 14.70 12.74 2.91
N ALA A 281 15.43 11.99 2.08
CA ALA A 281 14.88 10.83 1.36
C ALA A 281 14.46 9.71 2.33
N LEU A 282 15.24 9.50 3.39
CA LEU A 282 14.94 8.49 4.41
C LEU A 282 13.73 8.91 5.26
N MET A 283 13.66 10.17 5.67
CA MET A 283 12.50 10.71 6.39
C MET A 283 11.23 10.64 5.54
N PHE A 284 11.32 10.99 4.25
CA PHE A 284 10.21 10.89 3.32
C PHE A 284 9.72 9.44 3.15
N ALA A 285 10.65 8.49 3.01
CA ALA A 285 10.31 7.07 2.95
C ALA A 285 9.59 6.59 4.22
N LEU A 286 10.02 7.03 5.41
CA LEU A 286 9.34 6.70 6.66
C LEU A 286 7.91 7.27 6.71
N VAL A 287 7.68 8.49 6.22
CA VAL A 287 6.32 9.06 6.12
C VAL A 287 5.41 8.19 5.26
N VAL A 288 5.88 7.78 4.08
CA VAL A 288 5.08 6.93 3.16
C VAL A 288 4.77 5.57 3.80
N ILE A 289 5.75 4.95 4.47
CA ILE A 289 5.57 3.67 5.16
C ILE A 289 4.58 3.81 6.34
N MET A 290 4.73 4.84 7.17
CA MET A 290 3.84 5.08 8.32
C MET A 290 2.41 5.37 7.89
N THR A 291 2.20 6.17 6.83
CA THR A 291 0.85 6.41 6.28
C THR A 291 0.24 5.16 5.67
N MET A 292 1.03 4.26 5.09
CA MET A 292 0.56 2.96 4.59
C MET A 292 0.13 2.05 5.74
N PHE A 293 0.94 1.95 6.81
CA PHE A 293 0.53 1.20 8.00
C PHE A 293 -0.71 1.79 8.65
N SER A 294 -0.83 3.12 8.73
CA SER A 294 -2.03 3.79 9.25
C SER A 294 -3.27 3.34 8.46
N ALA A 295 -3.25 3.42 7.13
CA ALA A 295 -4.35 2.97 6.28
C ALA A 295 -4.67 1.45 6.44
N MET A 296 -3.66 0.60 6.58
CA MET A 296 -3.86 -0.86 6.78
C MET A 296 -4.41 -1.23 8.17
N THR A 297 -4.17 -0.38 9.17
CA THR A 297 -4.70 -0.57 10.53
C THR A 297 -6.10 -0.01 10.70
N PHE A 298 -6.50 0.97 9.90
CA PHE A 298 -7.86 1.50 9.87
C PHE A 298 -8.85 0.41 9.47
N ASP A 299 -9.91 0.25 10.27
CA ASP A 299 -10.97 -0.73 10.01
C ASP A 299 -12.17 0.00 9.39
N PRO A 300 -12.36 -0.05 8.06
CA PRO A 300 -13.45 0.68 7.41
C PRO A 300 -14.83 0.17 7.86
N ARG A 301 -14.91 -1.02 8.45
CA ARG A 301 -16.15 -1.62 8.96
C ARG A 301 -16.83 -0.80 10.07
N LEU A 302 -16.11 0.14 10.69
CA LEU A 302 -16.65 1.07 11.69
C LEU A 302 -17.68 2.04 11.09
N SER A 303 -17.56 2.42 9.81
CA SER A 303 -18.52 3.32 9.18
C SER A 303 -19.87 2.63 8.94
N TRP A 304 -19.86 1.36 8.49
CA TRP A 304 -21.09 0.57 8.28
C TRP A 304 -21.84 0.20 9.55
N ASP A 305 -21.16 0.07 10.70
CA ASP A 305 -21.85 -0.25 11.96
C ASP A 305 -22.87 0.83 12.36
N ARG A 306 -22.75 2.04 11.81
CA ARG A 306 -23.68 3.16 12.04
C ARG A 306 -24.94 3.11 11.16
N GLU A 307 -24.96 2.28 10.13
CA GLU A 307 -25.99 2.25 9.07
C GLU A 307 -27.28 1.55 9.50
N TYR A 308 -27.29 0.73 10.56
CA TYR A 308 -28.43 -0.14 10.89
C TYR A 308 -29.00 0.04 12.30
N GLU A 309 -29.83 1.07 12.47
CA GLU A 309 -30.92 1.13 13.46
C GLU A 309 -32.26 1.07 12.71
N PRO A 310 -32.88 -0.11 12.52
CA PRO A 310 -34.29 -0.20 12.20
C PRO A 310 -35.04 -0.21 13.53
N GLY A 311 -35.81 0.85 13.79
CA GLY A 311 -36.69 0.93 14.95
C GLY A 311 -36.71 2.27 15.65
N HIS A 312 -37.04 3.35 14.93
CA HIS A 312 -37.96 4.35 15.47
C HIS A 312 -39.23 4.24 14.63
N GLU A 313 -39.99 3.15 14.82
CA GLU A 313 -41.43 3.23 14.64
C GLU A 313 -41.93 4.04 15.83
N GLU A 314 -42.36 5.27 15.55
CA GLU A 314 -43.02 6.16 16.49
C GLU A 314 -44.27 5.44 17.04
N SER A 315 -44.25 5.16 18.34
CA SER A 315 -45.42 4.81 19.15
C SER A 315 -46.11 6.07 19.64
#